data_AF-A0A927URY2-F1
#
_entry.id   AF-A0A927URY2-F1
#
_cell.length_a   1.000
_cell.length_b   1.000
_cell.length_c   1.000
_cell.angle_alpha   90.00
_cell.angle_beta   90.00
_cell.angle_gamma   90.00
#
_symmetry.space_group_name_H-M   'P 1'
#
loop_
_entity.id
_entity.type
_entity.pdbx_description
1 polymer ?
#
loop_
_entity_poly.entity_id
_entity_poly.type
_entity_poly.pdbx_seq_one_letter_code
_entity_poly.pdbx_strand_id
1 'polypeptide(L)'
;MRQKLGLLLTAVLILSSYFGVLADTHTGSGPSFSDNEEVDVIGDYITEEEKVYSVDIIWGDMEFKYKENKNLIWNPDKHAYKSTSSGKWTYKGNDVSIVNYSNDEINVDIGFSATNNSKVKGNFHSTNTVSSDKVVESMKIKSAEGYSVSNPPSEKAYLHISGKPSNTWKVNKNKELGQITLTLTSASS
;
A
#
# COMPACT_ATOMS: atom_id res chain seq x y z
N MET A 1 33.17 -15.51 -13.61
CA MET A 1 32.64 -16.82 -14.04
C MET A 1 32.12 -17.55 -12.81
N ARG A 2 30.80 -17.70 -12.68
CA ARG A 2 30.13 -18.57 -11.71
C ARG A 2 29.07 -19.39 -12.46
N GLN A 3 28.94 -20.64 -12.01
CA GLN A 3 28.40 -21.83 -12.65
C GLN A 3 26.95 -21.68 -13.16
N LYS A 4 26.63 -22.38 -14.26
CA LYS A 4 25.29 -22.53 -14.86
C LYS A 4 24.51 -23.70 -14.24
N LEU A 5 23.22 -23.74 -14.58
CA LEU A 5 22.23 -24.85 -14.51
C LEU A 5 21.44 -24.96 -13.20
N GLY A 6 20.10 -25.05 -13.16
CA GLY A 6 19.05 -25.03 -14.19
C GLY A 6 17.80 -25.75 -13.66
N LEU A 7 16.59 -25.27 -13.97
CA LEU A 7 15.41 -26.08 -14.33
C LEU A 7 14.23 -25.13 -14.65
N LEU A 8 13.86 -25.03 -15.92
CA LEU A 8 12.61 -24.41 -16.37
C LEU A 8 11.68 -25.58 -16.71
N LEU A 9 10.67 -25.83 -15.88
CA LEU A 9 9.69 -26.89 -16.13
C LEU A 9 8.46 -26.27 -16.82
N THR A 10 8.39 -26.42 -18.14
CA THR A 10 7.20 -26.15 -18.95
C THR A 10 6.21 -27.30 -18.80
N ALA A 11 4.99 -27.01 -18.37
CA ALA A 11 3.86 -27.94 -18.46
C ALA A 11 2.76 -27.33 -19.35
N VAL A 12 2.29 -28.17 -20.26
CA VAL A 12 1.46 -27.89 -21.43
C VAL A 12 0.01 -27.64 -21.02
N LEU A 13 -0.58 -26.55 -21.52
CA LEU A 13 -2.03 -26.33 -21.52
C LEU A 13 -2.67 -27.27 -22.55
N ILE A 14 -3.13 -28.43 -22.11
CA ILE A 14 -3.97 -29.32 -22.92
C ILE A 14 -5.39 -28.76 -22.89
N LEU A 15 -5.79 -28.13 -24.00
CA LEU A 15 -7.17 -27.80 -24.30
C LEU A 15 -7.88 -29.11 -24.72
N SER A 16 -8.44 -29.85 -23.77
CA SER A 16 -9.26 -31.04 -24.07
C SER A 16 -10.75 -30.68 -24.02
N SER A 17 -11.37 -30.83 -25.19
CA SER A 17 -12.79 -30.73 -25.53
C SER A 17 -13.76 -31.24 -24.44
N TYR A 18 -14.79 -30.44 -24.17
CA TYR A 18 -16.05 -30.93 -23.59
C TYR A 18 -16.65 -31.99 -24.52
N PHE A 19 -16.79 -33.22 -24.05
CA PHE A 19 -17.81 -34.13 -24.57
C PHE A 19 -19.01 -34.04 -23.63
N GLY A 20 -20.10 -33.44 -24.10
CA GLY A 20 -21.41 -33.67 -23.50
C GLY A 20 -21.87 -35.06 -23.94
N VAL A 21 -21.94 -36.01 -23.01
CA VAL A 21 -22.64 -37.28 -23.27
C VAL A 21 -24.14 -36.99 -23.12
N LEU A 22 -24.89 -37.23 -24.19
CA LEU A 22 -26.35 -37.26 -24.16
C LEU A 22 -26.77 -38.53 -23.43
N ALA A 23 -27.68 -38.42 -22.46
CA ALA A 23 -28.36 -39.58 -21.89
C ALA A 23 -29.22 -40.22 -22.99
N ASP A 24 -28.84 -41.42 -23.42
CA ASP A 24 -29.63 -42.24 -24.34
C ASP A 24 -30.74 -42.94 -23.54
N THR A 25 -31.99 -42.66 -23.87
CA THR A 25 -33.12 -43.35 -23.24
C THR A 25 -33.28 -44.73 -23.86
N HIS A 26 -32.75 -45.75 -23.20
CA HIS A 26 -32.96 -47.15 -23.59
C HIS A 26 -34.38 -47.62 -23.24
N THR A 27 -35.24 -47.76 -24.25
CA THR A 27 -36.50 -48.52 -24.14
C THR A 27 -36.30 -49.93 -24.68
N GLY A 28 -36.28 -50.94 -23.80
CA GLY A 28 -36.24 -52.35 -24.20
C GLY A 28 -36.66 -53.29 -23.06
N SER A 29 -37.62 -54.17 -23.36
CA SER A 29 -38.30 -55.11 -22.44
C SER A 29 -37.49 -56.35 -22.05
N GLY A 30 -37.69 -56.84 -20.82
CA GLY A 30 -37.55 -58.26 -20.42
C GLY A 30 -36.52 -58.54 -19.31
N PRO A 31 -36.81 -59.43 -18.33
CA PRO A 31 -36.09 -59.46 -17.06
C PRO A 31 -34.81 -60.31 -17.14
N SER A 32 -33.67 -59.69 -16.80
CA SER A 32 -32.43 -60.36 -16.40
C SER A 32 -31.79 -59.47 -15.34
N PHE A 33 -31.89 -59.85 -14.08
CA PHE A 33 -31.16 -59.21 -12.99
C PHE A 33 -29.81 -59.91 -12.85
N SER A 34 -28.85 -59.54 -13.69
CA SER A 34 -27.46 -59.99 -13.55
C SER A 34 -26.44 -58.95 -14.08
N ASP A 35 -26.82 -57.69 -14.16
CA ASP A 35 -25.87 -56.62 -14.43
C ASP A 35 -25.80 -55.74 -13.19
N ASN A 36 -24.71 -55.87 -12.45
CA ASN A 36 -24.37 -54.85 -11.46
C ASN A 36 -23.99 -53.61 -12.25
N GLU A 37 -24.88 -52.62 -12.31
CA GLU A 37 -24.50 -51.28 -12.76
C GLU A 37 -23.72 -50.59 -11.64
N GLU A 38 -22.41 -50.51 -11.81
CA GLU A 38 -21.53 -49.71 -10.95
C GLU A 38 -21.45 -48.29 -11.52
N VAL A 39 -21.73 -47.30 -10.66
CA VAL A 39 -21.51 -45.88 -10.98
C VAL A 39 -20.39 -45.35 -10.10
N ASP A 40 -19.39 -44.73 -10.71
CA ASP A 40 -18.31 -44.10 -9.98
C ASP A 40 -18.83 -42.85 -9.26
N VAL A 41 -18.73 -42.86 -7.93
CA VAL A 41 -19.02 -41.70 -7.09
C VAL A 41 -17.71 -40.97 -6.83
N ILE A 42 -17.53 -39.85 -7.53
CA ILE A 42 -16.35 -38.99 -7.39
C ILE A 42 -16.70 -37.85 -6.43
N GLY A 43 -15.86 -37.64 -5.41
CA GLY A 43 -15.96 -36.52 -4.48
C GLY A 43 -14.66 -35.74 -4.45
N ASP A 44 -14.77 -34.40 -4.41
CA ASP A 44 -13.64 -33.49 -4.26
C ASP A 44 -13.48 -33.04 -2.81
N TYR A 45 -12.24 -32.94 -2.34
CA TYR A 45 -11.90 -32.32 -1.06
C TYR A 45 -11.43 -30.88 -1.31
N ILE A 46 -12.27 -29.91 -0.95
CA ILE A 46 -11.98 -28.48 -1.09
C ILE A 46 -11.60 -27.92 0.28
N THR A 47 -10.44 -27.28 0.37
CA THR A 47 -10.01 -26.53 1.55
C THR A 47 -9.97 -25.04 1.23
N GLU A 48 -10.70 -24.24 2.00
CA GLU A 48 -10.58 -22.79 2.00
C GLU A 48 -9.82 -22.36 3.24
N GLU A 49 -8.75 -21.58 3.07
CA GLU A 49 -8.00 -21.01 4.19
C GLU A 49 -8.69 -19.73 4.68
N GLU A 50 -8.97 -19.66 5.99
CA GLU A 50 -9.54 -18.47 6.59
C GLU A 50 -8.53 -17.31 6.58
N LYS A 51 -8.96 -16.12 6.13
CA LYS A 51 -8.13 -14.92 6.12
C LYS A 51 -8.07 -14.29 7.51
N VAL A 52 -6.85 -14.13 8.05
CA VAL A 52 -6.55 -13.51 9.33
C VAL A 52 -5.69 -12.27 9.11
N TYR A 53 -6.16 -11.12 9.60
CA TYR A 53 -5.47 -9.84 9.44
C TYR A 53 -4.77 -9.40 10.72
N SER A 54 -3.49 -9.05 10.61
CA SER A 54 -2.66 -8.49 11.68
C SER A 54 -1.64 -7.53 11.08
N VAL A 55 -1.68 -6.26 11.50
CA VAL A 55 -0.87 -5.19 10.92
C VAL A 55 -0.35 -4.28 12.01
N ASP A 56 0.95 -3.99 11.96
CA ASP A 56 1.59 -2.99 12.82
C ASP A 56 1.85 -1.70 12.03
N ILE A 57 1.56 -0.56 12.67
CA ILE A 57 1.83 0.77 12.12
C ILE A 57 2.77 1.49 13.09
N ILE A 58 3.96 1.83 12.60
CA ILE A 58 5.03 2.45 13.39
C ILE A 58 5.28 3.84 12.83
N TRP A 59 5.15 4.85 13.68
CA TRP A 59 5.37 6.25 13.31
C TRP A 59 6.75 6.73 13.78
N GLY A 60 7.42 7.52 12.94
CA GLY A 60 8.48 8.40 13.40
C GLY A 60 7.94 9.55 14.27
N ASP A 61 8.82 10.45 14.69
CA ASP A 61 8.47 11.55 15.60
C ASP A 61 7.40 12.53 15.04
N MET A 62 7.20 12.59 13.72
CA MET A 62 6.26 13.48 13.03
C MET A 62 6.41 14.96 13.40
N GLU A 63 7.62 15.38 13.74
CA GLU A 63 7.91 16.76 14.09
C GLU A 63 8.33 17.58 12.87
N PHE A 64 7.58 18.63 12.56
CA PHE A 64 7.88 19.55 11.46
C PHE A 64 8.11 20.98 11.98
N LYS A 65 9.18 21.62 11.51
CA LYS A 65 9.56 22.99 11.88
C LYS A 65 9.70 23.84 10.63
N TYR A 66 9.01 24.99 10.62
CA TYR A 66 9.12 25.97 9.54
C TYR A 66 10.03 27.12 9.97
N LYS A 67 11.11 27.35 9.22
CA LYS A 67 11.98 28.52 9.40
C LYS A 67 11.70 29.52 8.30
N GLU A 68 11.18 30.70 8.66
CA GLU A 68 11.06 31.85 7.77
C GLU A 68 12.31 32.72 7.87
N ASN A 69 12.94 33.01 6.74
CA ASN A 69 14.00 34.02 6.64
C ASN A 69 13.40 35.25 5.96
N LYS A 70 13.50 36.41 6.62
CA LYS A 70 13.07 37.70 6.06
C LYS A 70 14.30 38.54 5.79
N ASN A 71 14.44 39.00 4.55
CA ASN A 71 15.45 39.97 4.16
C ASN A 71 14.77 41.28 3.79
N LEU A 72 15.25 42.38 4.37
CA LEU A 72 14.81 43.74 4.02
C LEU A 72 15.90 44.39 3.18
N ILE A 73 15.54 44.84 1.98
CA ILE A 73 16.44 45.53 1.07
C ILE A 73 15.94 46.97 0.98
N TRP A 74 16.73 47.94 1.43
CA TRP A 74 16.41 49.35 1.28
C TRP A 74 16.41 49.74 -0.19
N ASN A 75 15.31 50.35 -0.66
CA ASN A 75 15.24 50.99 -1.96
C ASN A 75 15.35 52.51 -1.75
N PRO A 76 16.48 53.16 -2.11
CA PRO A 76 16.68 54.59 -1.90
C PRO A 76 15.73 55.43 -2.74
N ASP A 77 15.46 55.04 -4.00
CA ASP A 77 14.58 55.80 -4.90
C ASP A 77 13.14 55.90 -4.41
N LYS A 78 12.69 54.85 -3.72
CA LYS A 78 11.34 54.79 -3.13
C LYS A 78 11.30 55.14 -1.64
N HIS A 79 12.45 55.41 -1.04
CA HIS A 79 12.63 55.54 0.41
C HIS A 79 11.85 54.48 1.22
N ALA A 80 11.93 53.23 0.78
CA ALA A 80 11.14 52.14 1.33
C ALA A 80 11.92 50.82 1.34
N TYR A 81 11.66 49.97 2.33
CA TYR A 81 12.19 48.61 2.34
C TYR A 81 11.37 47.69 1.44
N LYS A 82 12.04 46.98 0.52
CA LYS A 82 11.49 45.79 -0.14
C LYS A 82 11.75 44.59 0.75
N SER A 83 10.70 43.91 1.19
CA SER A 83 10.84 42.65 1.91
C SER A 83 10.85 41.47 0.94
N THR A 84 11.77 40.53 1.14
CA THR A 84 11.71 39.20 0.55
C THR A 84 11.64 38.19 1.70
N SER A 85 10.79 37.18 1.56
CA SER A 85 10.70 36.09 2.53
C SER A 85 10.90 34.77 1.82
N SER A 86 11.87 33.98 2.28
CA SER A 86 11.97 32.57 1.96
C SER A 86 11.64 31.75 3.20
N GLY A 87 11.22 30.51 3.03
CA GLY A 87 11.06 29.62 4.17
C GLY A 87 11.27 28.17 3.79
N LYS A 88 11.75 27.40 4.75
CA LYS A 88 12.09 26.00 4.57
C LYS A 88 11.52 25.18 5.73
N TRP A 89 10.98 24.01 5.40
CA TRP A 89 10.62 23.00 6.37
C TRP A 89 11.84 22.13 6.71
N THR A 90 11.96 21.79 7.99
CA THR A 90 12.85 20.74 8.50
C THR A 90 11.99 19.77 9.31
N TYR A 91 12.40 18.51 9.39
CA TYR A 91 11.63 17.47 10.05
C TYR A 91 12.50 16.55 10.88
N LYS A 92 11.87 15.82 11.81
CA LYS A 92 12.45 14.72 12.58
C LYS A 92 11.44 13.57 12.54
N GLY A 93 11.88 12.39 12.11
CA GLY A 93 11.04 11.19 11.98
C GLY A 93 9.78 11.39 11.13
N ASN A 94 9.93 11.71 9.85
CA ASN A 94 8.81 11.92 8.93
C ASN A 94 8.29 10.63 8.28
N ASP A 95 8.76 9.48 8.74
CA ASP A 95 8.44 8.17 8.18
C ASP A 95 7.32 7.46 8.92
N VAL A 96 6.55 6.67 8.18
CA VAL A 96 5.63 5.66 8.71
C VAL A 96 6.00 4.32 8.11
N SER A 97 6.08 3.30 8.95
CA SER A 97 6.35 1.91 8.56
C SER A 97 5.11 1.08 8.82
N ILE A 98 4.70 0.31 7.83
CA ILE A 98 3.57 -0.62 7.94
C ILE A 98 4.11 -2.03 7.75
N VAL A 99 3.80 -2.91 8.69
CA VAL A 99 4.28 -4.29 8.71
C VAL A 99 3.09 -5.23 8.68
N ASN A 100 3.04 -6.13 7.70
CA ASN A 100 1.94 -7.08 7.55
C ASN A 100 2.33 -8.43 8.15
N TYR A 101 1.56 -8.91 9.13
CA TYR A 101 1.63 -10.26 9.70
C TYR A 101 0.43 -11.12 9.29
N SER A 102 -0.47 -10.58 8.46
CA SER A 102 -1.64 -11.29 7.96
C SER A 102 -1.24 -12.47 7.07
N ASN A 103 -2.10 -13.48 6.97
CA ASN A 103 -1.94 -14.54 5.96
C ASN A 103 -2.47 -14.13 4.57
N ASP A 104 -2.89 -12.87 4.39
CA ASP A 104 -3.30 -12.31 3.10
C ASP A 104 -2.60 -10.98 2.80
N GLU A 105 -2.55 -10.61 1.51
CA GLU A 105 -2.09 -9.31 1.06
C GLU A 105 -3.04 -8.19 1.53
N ILE A 106 -2.46 -7.04 1.88
CA ILE A 106 -3.21 -5.83 2.23
C ILE A 106 -2.87 -4.68 1.27
N ASN A 107 -3.86 -3.84 1.01
CA ASN A 107 -3.67 -2.52 0.41
C ASN A 107 -3.78 -1.45 1.49
N VAL A 108 -2.89 -0.47 1.45
CA VAL A 108 -2.85 0.66 2.38
C VAL A 108 -2.90 1.95 1.59
N ASP A 109 -4.01 2.67 1.68
CA ASP A 109 -4.09 4.03 1.18
C ASP A 109 -3.61 5.02 2.26
N ILE A 110 -2.83 6.01 1.85
CA ILE A 110 -2.20 6.97 2.75
C ILE A 110 -2.39 8.41 2.26
N GLY A 111 -2.79 9.29 3.19
CA GLY A 111 -3.04 10.69 2.87
C GLY A 111 -2.71 11.64 4.02
N PHE A 112 -2.48 12.90 3.67
CA PHE A 112 -2.29 14.00 4.64
C PHE A 112 -3.24 15.15 4.34
N SER A 113 -3.91 15.65 5.37
CA SER A 113 -4.79 16.82 5.30
C SER A 113 -4.32 17.90 6.27
N ALA A 114 -4.04 19.10 5.77
CA ALA A 114 -3.60 20.22 6.61
C ALA A 114 -4.77 20.82 7.41
N THR A 115 -4.59 20.97 8.72
CA THR A 115 -5.60 21.54 9.63
C THR A 115 -5.46 23.07 9.66
N ASN A 116 -6.55 23.80 9.40
CA ASN A 116 -6.61 25.28 9.52
C ASN A 116 -5.52 26.04 8.74
N ASN A 117 -5.00 25.47 7.65
CA ASN A 117 -3.85 26.02 6.94
C ASN A 117 -3.84 25.66 5.45
N SER A 118 -4.65 26.37 4.66
CA SER A 118 -4.89 26.08 3.23
C SER A 118 -3.66 26.14 2.32
N LYS A 119 -2.54 26.69 2.80
CA LYS A 119 -1.29 26.80 2.04
C LYS A 119 -0.31 25.67 2.33
N VAL A 120 -0.48 24.93 3.42
CA VAL A 120 0.35 23.77 3.74
C VAL A 120 -0.18 22.57 2.97
N LYS A 121 0.73 21.85 2.32
CA LYS A 121 0.42 20.61 1.61
C LYS A 121 1.41 19.54 2.06
N GLY A 122 0.98 18.28 2.10
CA GLY A 122 1.81 17.14 2.42
C GLY A 122 1.57 16.02 1.44
N ASN A 123 2.66 15.40 0.97
CA ASN A 123 2.62 14.21 0.12
C ASN A 123 3.55 13.16 0.72
N PHE A 124 3.21 11.89 0.51
CA PHE A 124 4.07 10.77 0.88
C PHE A 124 4.94 10.34 -0.29
N HIS A 125 6.16 9.90 0.02
CA HIS A 125 7.14 9.39 -0.94
C HIS A 125 7.74 8.08 -0.42
N SER A 126 8.28 7.24 -1.30
CA SER A 126 8.90 5.97 -0.93
C SER A 126 10.31 6.13 -0.33
N THR A 127 10.95 7.29 -0.53
CA THR A 127 12.22 7.63 0.13
C THR A 127 12.11 8.95 0.87
N ASN A 128 13.08 9.19 1.75
CA ASN A 128 13.18 10.43 2.53
C ASN A 128 13.77 11.62 1.73
N THR A 129 13.91 11.51 0.41
CA THR A 129 14.48 12.56 -0.45
C THR A 129 13.46 13.01 -1.50
N VAL A 130 13.22 14.32 -1.61
CA VAL A 130 12.16 14.89 -2.46
C VAL A 130 12.60 15.12 -3.93
N SER A 131 13.76 14.62 -4.35
CA SER A 131 14.20 14.81 -5.73
C SER A 131 13.69 13.68 -6.61
N SER A 132 12.61 13.94 -7.35
CA SER A 132 12.01 13.09 -8.41
C SER A 132 11.25 11.82 -7.99
N ASP A 133 11.13 11.54 -6.69
CA ASP A 133 10.38 10.36 -6.24
C ASP A 133 8.88 10.46 -6.48
N LYS A 134 8.32 9.36 -6.99
CA LYS A 134 6.89 9.17 -7.21
C LYS A 134 6.13 9.38 -5.90
N VAL A 135 5.06 10.19 -5.94
CA VAL A 135 4.12 10.31 -4.82
C VAL A 135 3.50 8.94 -4.56
N VAL A 136 3.49 8.54 -3.30
CA VAL A 136 2.87 7.31 -2.82
C VAL A 136 1.53 7.67 -2.21
N GLU A 137 0.46 7.23 -2.87
CA GLU A 137 -0.92 7.37 -2.37
C GLU A 137 -1.46 6.04 -1.85
N SER A 138 -0.90 4.93 -2.33
CA SER A 138 -1.23 3.58 -1.91
C SER A 138 -0.03 2.64 -1.97
N MET A 139 -0.05 1.63 -1.10
CA MET A 139 0.98 0.58 -1.00
C MET A 139 0.31 -0.79 -0.96
N LYS A 140 0.91 -1.76 -1.63
CA LYS A 140 0.54 -3.17 -1.51
C LYS A 140 1.58 -3.89 -0.67
N ILE A 141 1.15 -4.55 0.40
CA ILE A 141 2.03 -5.28 1.28
C ILE A 141 1.60 -6.75 1.26
N LYS A 142 2.50 -7.61 0.77
CA LYS A 142 2.24 -9.04 0.58
C LYS A 142 1.79 -9.72 1.87
N SER A 143 1.14 -10.88 1.72
CA SER A 143 0.93 -11.83 2.82
C SER A 143 2.26 -12.16 3.51
N ALA A 144 2.20 -12.34 4.83
CA ALA A 144 3.32 -12.82 5.65
C ALA A 144 3.56 -14.32 5.48
N GLU A 145 2.71 -15.04 4.75
CA GLU A 145 2.89 -16.45 4.47
C GLU A 145 4.24 -16.71 3.77
N GLY A 146 5.00 -17.67 4.30
CA GLY A 146 6.35 -17.98 3.82
C GLY A 146 7.45 -17.01 4.29
N TYR A 147 7.13 -15.96 5.04
CA TYR A 147 8.11 -15.08 5.68
C TYR A 147 8.43 -15.55 7.11
N SER A 148 9.67 -15.30 7.56
CA SER A 148 10.02 -15.52 8.97
C SER A 148 9.35 -14.48 9.86
N VAL A 149 8.95 -14.86 11.09
CA VAL A 149 8.36 -13.94 12.08
C VAL A 149 9.23 -12.70 12.34
N SER A 150 10.56 -12.82 12.25
CA SER A 150 11.50 -11.71 12.45
C SER A 150 11.68 -10.80 11.23
N ASN A 151 11.16 -11.18 10.07
CA ASN A 151 11.29 -10.41 8.82
C ASN A 151 10.00 -10.53 7.98
N PRO A 152 8.86 -10.07 8.52
CA PRO A 152 7.61 -9.96 7.77
C PRO A 152 7.73 -8.96 6.60
N PRO A 153 6.84 -9.04 5.61
CA PRO A 153 6.74 -8.02 4.56
C PRO A 153 6.33 -6.66 5.17
N SER A 154 6.98 -5.59 4.70
CA SER A 154 6.75 -4.25 5.22
C SER A 154 7.03 -3.19 4.16
N GLU A 155 6.32 -2.06 4.25
CA GLU A 155 6.55 -0.88 3.41
C GLU A 155 6.74 0.38 4.26
N LYS A 156 7.44 1.37 3.70
CA LYS A 156 7.67 2.67 4.35
C LYS A 156 7.25 3.81 3.44
N ALA A 157 6.67 4.85 4.06
CA ALA A 157 6.33 6.09 3.40
C ALA A 157 6.84 7.29 4.21
N TYR A 158 7.28 8.34 3.51
CA TYR A 158 7.89 9.53 4.11
C TYR A 158 7.06 10.77 3.77
N LEU A 159 6.54 11.45 4.80
CA LEU A 159 5.77 12.68 4.63
C LEU A 159 6.69 13.86 4.34
N HIS A 160 6.45 14.54 3.23
CA HIS A 160 7.10 15.78 2.89
C HIS A 160 6.10 16.94 2.83
N ILE A 161 6.36 17.95 3.66
CA ILE A 161 5.51 19.15 3.78
C ILE A 161 6.08 20.29 2.93
N SER A 162 5.18 20.99 2.24
CA SER A 162 5.47 22.19 1.47
C SER A 162 4.50 23.33 1.82
N GLY A 163 4.78 24.51 1.27
CA GLY A 163 3.99 25.72 1.51
C GLY A 163 4.35 26.44 2.80
N LYS A 164 3.66 27.56 3.05
CA LYS A 164 3.93 28.46 4.18
C LYS A 164 2.80 28.37 5.20
N PRO A 165 3.10 28.12 6.49
CA PRO A 165 2.08 28.03 7.50
C PRO A 165 1.48 29.41 7.84
N SER A 166 0.29 29.40 8.45
CA SER A 166 -0.40 30.61 8.90
C SER A 166 0.46 31.44 9.86
N ASN A 167 0.35 32.78 9.80
CA ASN A 167 1.11 33.68 10.67
C ASN A 167 0.78 33.49 12.16
N THR A 168 -0.35 32.87 12.52
CA THR A 168 -0.73 32.55 13.90
C THR A 168 0.23 31.57 14.57
N TRP A 169 0.96 30.77 13.80
CA TRP A 169 2.02 29.87 14.27
C TRP A 169 3.25 30.60 14.82
N LYS A 170 3.43 31.89 14.49
CA LYS A 170 4.53 32.69 15.05
C LYS A 170 4.33 33.00 16.53
N VAL A 171 3.07 33.03 16.97
CA VAL A 171 2.68 33.43 18.32
C VAL A 171 2.49 32.19 19.20
N ASN A 172 1.93 31.12 18.64
CA ASN A 172 1.68 29.87 19.35
C ASN A 172 2.51 28.73 18.75
N LYS A 173 3.51 28.26 19.50
CA LYS A 173 4.31 27.08 19.13
C LYS A 173 3.47 25.81 19.28
N ASN A 174 3.89 24.73 18.61
CA ASN A 174 3.30 23.38 18.71
C ASN A 174 1.81 23.32 18.32
N LYS A 175 1.41 24.02 17.27
CA LYS A 175 0.09 23.87 16.67
C LYS A 175 0.03 22.61 15.82
N GLU A 176 -1.15 21.98 15.78
CA GLU A 176 -1.43 20.88 14.87
C GLU A 176 -1.28 21.33 13.41
N LEU A 177 -0.42 20.64 12.66
CA LEU A 177 -0.18 20.94 11.24
C LEU A 177 -1.25 20.34 10.34
N GLY A 178 -1.76 19.17 10.70
CA GLY A 178 -2.65 18.35 9.91
C GLY A 178 -2.77 16.95 10.47
N GLN A 179 -3.59 16.14 9.79
CA GLN A 179 -3.84 14.74 10.11
C GLN A 179 -3.33 13.85 8.99
N ILE A 180 -2.71 12.72 9.37
CA ILE A 180 -2.40 11.62 8.47
C ILE A 180 -3.50 10.57 8.60
N THR A 181 -4.00 10.07 7.47
CA THR A 181 -5.01 9.01 7.43
C THR A 181 -4.43 7.81 6.72
N LEU A 182 -4.62 6.62 7.32
CA LEU A 182 -4.33 5.33 6.72
C LEU A 182 -5.65 4.56 6.57
N THR A 183 -5.88 3.97 5.41
CA THR A 183 -7.03 3.10 5.15
C THR A 183 -6.53 1.75 4.68
N LEU A 184 -6.76 0.72 5.51
CA LEU A 184 -6.33 -0.64 5.24
C LEU A 184 -7.50 -1.42 4.64
N THR A 185 -7.24 -2.11 3.54
CA THR A 185 -8.22 -2.96 2.87
C THR A 185 -7.58 -4.30 2.51
N SER A 186 -8.40 -5.35 2.45
CA SER A 186 -7.98 -6.64 1.92
C SER A 186 -7.58 -6.50 0.45
N ALA A 187 -6.60 -7.29 -0.01
CA ALA A 187 -6.42 -7.47 -1.45
C ALA A 187 -7.72 -8.04 -2.05
N SER A 188 -8.24 -7.37 -3.08
CA SER A 188 -9.36 -7.90 -3.84
C SER A 188 -8.96 -9.25 -4.42
N SER A 189 -9.69 -10.30 -4.01
CA SER A 189 -9.66 -11.65 -4.58
C SER A 189 -10.12 -11.64 -6.03
#